data_AF-A0A326UBQ7-F1
#
_entry.id   AF-A0A326UBQ7-F1
#
_cell.length_a   1.000
_cell.length_b   1.000
_cell.length_c   1.000
_cell.angle_alpha   90.00
_cell.angle_beta   90.00
_cell.angle_gamma   90.00
#
_symmetry.space_group_name_H-M   'P 1'
#
loop_
_entity.id
_entity.type
_entity.pdbx_description
1 polymer ?
#
loop_
_entity_poly.entity_id
_entity_poly.type
_entity_poly.pdbx_seq_one_letter_code
_entity_poly.pdbx_strand_id
1 'polypeptide(L)'
;MIDWDGACIGDAAFDLVTLLFFLYDDERLRALLWRVLLERLSVPALSVYVAHMILRQVDWSIRFYDRLTVERFLHRGYAILSTLTYTYT
;
A
#
# COMPACT_ATOMS: atom_id res chain seq x y z
N MET A 1 17.25 4.65 -11.60
CA MET A 1 15.82 4.94 -11.37
C MET A 1 15.24 5.44 -12.67
N ILE A 2 14.13 4.88 -13.12
CA ILE A 2 13.42 5.19 -14.38
C ILE A 2 11.95 5.49 -14.03
N ASP A 3 11.18 6.10 -14.95
CA ASP A 3 9.75 6.43 -14.80
C ASP A 3 9.44 7.47 -13.69
N TRP A 4 9.97 8.69 -13.86
CA TRP A 4 9.81 9.79 -12.90
C TRP A 4 8.71 10.80 -13.26
N ASP A 5 7.98 10.58 -14.35
CA ASP A 5 7.01 11.55 -14.87
C ASP A 5 5.86 11.84 -13.90
N GLY A 6 5.64 10.95 -12.91
CA GLY A 6 4.65 11.11 -11.85
C GLY A 6 5.19 11.65 -10.52
N ALA A 7 6.47 11.99 -10.41
CA ALA A 7 7.05 12.43 -9.15
C ALA A 7 6.62 13.85 -8.77
N CYS A 8 6.25 14.04 -7.51
CA CYS A 8 5.80 15.31 -6.96
C CYS A 8 6.22 15.47 -5.50
N ILE A 9 6.03 16.67 -4.95
CA ILE A 9 6.24 16.92 -3.53
C ILE A 9 5.14 16.19 -2.74
N GLY A 10 5.54 15.38 -1.76
CA GLY A 10 4.62 14.61 -0.92
C GLY A 10 5.27 14.15 0.38
N ASP A 11 4.51 13.41 1.18
CA ASP A 11 5.03 12.79 2.40
C ASP A 11 5.85 11.53 2.05
N ALA A 12 7.09 11.49 2.51
CA ALA A 12 7.99 10.36 2.28
C ALA A 12 7.49 9.03 2.89
N ALA A 13 6.61 9.08 3.90
CA ALA A 13 5.98 7.88 4.43
C ALA A 13 4.99 7.26 3.42
N PHE A 14 4.42 8.05 2.51
CA PHE A 14 3.55 7.51 1.46
C PHE A 14 4.32 6.69 0.41
N ASP A 15 5.57 7.05 0.12
CA ASP A 15 6.45 6.24 -0.72
C ASP A 15 6.72 4.86 -0.09
N LEU A 16 6.89 4.81 1.23
CA LEU A 16 7.04 3.55 1.97
C LEU A 16 5.76 2.72 1.96
N VAL A 17 4.57 3.35 2.02
CA VAL A 17 3.28 2.65 1.86
C VAL A 17 3.15 2.08 0.44
N THR A 18 3.58 2.84 -0.57
CA THR A 18 3.62 2.36 -1.96
C THR A 18 4.53 1.14 -2.09
N LEU A 19 5.73 1.20 -1.51
CA LEU A 19 6.69 0.08 -1.50
C LEU A 19 6.13 -1.15 -0.77
N LEU A 20 5.52 -0.95 0.40
CA LEU A 20 4.85 -1.99 1.17
C LEU A 20 3.75 -2.67 0.35
N PHE A 21 2.92 -1.89 -0.36
CA PHE A 21 1.84 -2.44 -1.18
C PHE A 21 2.38 -3.34 -2.30
N PHE A 22 3.48 -2.96 -2.98
CA PHE A 22 4.01 -3.79 -4.06
C PHE A 22 4.75 -5.03 -3.56
N LEU A 23 5.39 -4.95 -2.39
CA LEU A 23 6.16 -6.03 -1.79
C LEU A 23 5.40 -6.85 -0.74
N TYR A 24 4.08 -6.69 -0.65
CA TYR A 24 3.29 -7.26 0.44
C TYR A 24 3.36 -8.79 0.58
N ASP A 25 3.66 -9.49 -0.51
CA ASP A 25 3.75 -10.95 -0.53
C ASP A 25 5.10 -11.46 0.00
N ASP A 26 6.12 -10.60 0.10
CA ASP A 26 7.37 -10.91 0.81
C ASP A 26 7.18 -10.62 2.31
N GLU A 27 7.05 -11.69 3.10
CA GLU A 27 6.78 -11.60 4.53
C GLU A 27 7.86 -10.81 5.30
N ARG A 28 9.14 -10.97 4.93
CA ARG A 28 10.25 -10.30 5.63
C ARG A 28 10.23 -8.80 5.35
N LEU A 29 10.05 -8.42 4.09
CA LEU A 29 9.98 -7.02 3.68
C LEU A 29 8.71 -6.35 4.20
N ARG A 30 7.58 -7.05 4.16
CA ARG A 30 6.31 -6.60 4.76
C ARG A 30 6.49 -6.29 6.24
N ALA A 31 7.03 -7.21 7.03
CA ALA A 31 7.22 -7.00 8.47
C ALA A 31 8.16 -5.82 8.77
N LEU A 32 9.25 -5.70 8.02
CA LEU A 32 10.20 -4.59 8.14
C LEU A 32 9.54 -3.24 7.82
N LEU A 33 8.87 -3.13 6.68
CA LEU A 33 8.23 -1.89 6.23
C LEU A 33 7.08 -1.50 7.18
N TRP A 34 6.31 -2.47 7.67
CA TRP A 34 5.24 -2.23 8.63
C TRP A 34 5.77 -1.60 9.92
N ARG A 35 6.85 -2.15 10.47
CA ARG A 35 7.51 -1.58 11.65
C ARG A 35 7.97 -0.14 11.41
N VAL A 36 8.68 0.10 10.30
CA VAL A 36 9.18 1.44 9.94
C VAL A 36 8.04 2.45 9.76
N LEU A 37 6.91 2.03 9.19
CA LEU A 37 5.74 2.88 9.03
C LEU A 37 5.10 3.25 10.37
N LEU A 38 5.00 2.31 11.32
CA LEU A 38 4.48 2.57 12.65
C LEU A 38 5.41 3.44 13.51
N GLU A 39 6.70 3.44 13.24
CA GLU A 39 7.66 4.36 13.87
C GLU A 39 7.48 5.81 13.36
N ARG A 40 6.89 5.99 12.18
CA ARG A 40 6.74 7.29 11.50
C ARG A 40 5.32 7.86 11.55
N LEU A 41 4.32 7.00 11.56
CA LEU A 41 2.91 7.35 11.44
C LEU A 41 2.12 6.79 12.62
N SER A 42 1.09 7.53 13.02
CA SER A 42 0.04 6.95 13.86
C SER A 42 -0.76 5.93 13.07
N VAL A 43 -1.38 4.96 13.77
CA VAL A 43 -2.25 3.97 13.12
C VAL A 43 -3.36 4.62 12.28
N PRO A 44 -4.06 5.69 12.74
CA PRO A 44 -5.04 6.38 11.88
C PRO A 44 -4.45 6.96 10.60
N ALA A 45 -3.25 7.57 10.65
CA ALA A 45 -2.60 8.12 9.46
C ALA A 45 -2.19 7.02 8.48
N LEU A 46 -1.60 5.93 8.99
CA LEU A 46 -1.25 4.75 8.19
C LEU A 46 -2.49 4.14 7.52
N SER A 47 -3.61 4.04 8.24
CA SER A 47 -4.88 3.55 7.69
C SER A 47 -5.37 4.38 6.51
N VAL A 48 -5.29 5.71 6.59
CA VAL A 48 -5.67 6.60 5.47
C VAL A 48 -4.75 6.39 4.27
N TYR A 49 -3.43 6.30 4.49
CA TYR A 49 -2.47 6.11 3.40
C TYR A 49 -2.65 4.76 2.70
N VAL A 50 -2.85 3.69 3.48
CA VAL A 50 -3.14 2.36 2.95
C VAL A 50 -4.44 2.37 2.14
N ALA A 51 -5.52 2.95 2.69
CA ALA A 51 -6.81 3.03 2.00
C ALA A 51 -6.68 3.79 0.67
N HIS A 52 -5.96 4.91 0.68
CA HIS A 52 -5.68 5.68 -0.53
C HIS A 52 -4.87 4.88 -1.56
N MET A 53 -3.81 4.18 -1.12
CA MET A 53 -2.97 3.37 -2.02
C MET A 53 -3.76 2.22 -2.66
N ILE A 54 -4.59 1.51 -1.88
CA ILE A 54 -5.46 0.45 -2.39
C ILE A 54 -6.40 1.01 -3.46
N LEU A 55 -7.12 2.10 -3.16
CA LEU A 55 -8.06 2.70 -4.08
C LEU A 55 -7.38 3.17 -5.38
N ARG A 56 -6.24 3.86 -5.24
CA ARG A 56 -5.42 4.34 -6.37
C ARG A 56 -5.00 3.18 -7.28
N GLN A 57 -4.44 2.11 -6.70
CA GLN A 57 -3.92 1.00 -7.51
C GLN A 57 -5.04 0.19 -8.16
N VAL A 58 -6.14 -0.06 -7.45
CA VAL A 58 -7.27 -0.83 -7.98
C VAL A 58 -7.97 -0.05 -9.10
N ASP A 59 -8.24 1.25 -8.92
CA ASP A 59 -8.83 2.10 -9.97
C ASP A 59 -7.93 2.12 -11.22
N TRP A 60 -6.63 2.32 -11.05
CA TRP A 60 -5.68 2.26 -12.16
C TRP A 60 -5.70 0.90 -12.86
N SER A 61 -5.75 -0.19 -12.08
CA SER A 61 -5.75 -1.54 -12.64
C SER A 61 -7.02 -1.84 -13.44
N ILE A 62 -8.18 -1.33 -12.99
CA ILE A 62 -9.46 -1.47 -13.71
C ILE A 62 -9.39 -0.79 -15.08
N ARG A 63 -8.73 0.37 -15.17
CA ARG A 63 -8.65 1.17 -16.40
C ARG A 63 -7.66 0.62 -17.42
N PHE A 64 -6.58 -0.03 -16.96
CA PHE A 64 -5.40 -0.29 -17.80
C PHE A 64 -4.90 -1.74 -17.80
N TYR A 65 -5.43 -2.64 -16.97
CA TYR A 65 -4.94 -4.01 -16.84
C TYR A 65 -6.06 -5.05 -16.94
N ASP A 66 -5.66 -6.32 -17.00
CA ASP A 66 -6.58 -7.45 -17.08
C ASP A 66 -7.26 -7.76 -15.73
N ARG A 67 -8.33 -8.56 -15.81
CA ARG A 67 -9.11 -8.97 -14.64
C ARG A 67 -8.25 -9.67 -13.58
N LEU A 68 -7.30 -10.49 -13.99
CA LEU A 68 -6.43 -11.22 -13.07
C LEU A 68 -5.56 -10.25 -12.23
N THR A 69 -5.03 -9.22 -12.87
CA THR A 69 -4.25 -8.16 -12.19
C THR A 69 -5.13 -7.37 -11.22
N VAL A 70 -6.36 -7.03 -11.61
CA VAL A 70 -7.32 -6.36 -10.72
C VAL A 70 -7.62 -7.22 -9.49
N GLU A 71 -7.95 -8.50 -9.69
CA GLU A 71 -8.25 -9.43 -8.60
C GLU A 71 -7.06 -9.61 -7.64
N ARG A 72 -5.82 -9.69 -8.17
CA ARG A 72 -4.60 -9.75 -7.36
C ARG A 72 -4.47 -8.54 -6.44
N PHE A 73 -4.63 -7.33 -6.97
CA PHE A 73 -4.48 -6.11 -6.16
C PHE A 73 -5.64 -5.86 -5.20
N LEU A 74 -6.86 -6.28 -5.56
CA LEU A 74 -8.00 -6.31 -4.64
C LEU A 74 -7.74 -7.25 -3.47
N HIS A 75 -7.33 -8.50 -3.74
CA HIS A 75 -7.01 -9.47 -2.69
C HIS A 75 -5.95 -8.95 -1.73
N ARG A 76 -4.88 -8.34 -2.28
CA ARG A 76 -3.84 -7.70 -1.49
C ARG A 76 -4.38 -6.56 -0.63
N GLY A 77 -5.22 -5.68 -1.20
CA GLY A 77 -5.86 -4.61 -0.45
C GLY A 77 -6.67 -5.12 0.75
N TYR A 78 -7.46 -6.17 0.55
CA TYR A 78 -8.20 -6.80 1.65
C TYR A 78 -7.29 -7.37 2.73
N ALA A 79 -6.19 -8.04 2.35
CA ALA A 79 -5.24 -8.59 3.33
C ALA A 79 -4.55 -7.50 4.17
N ILE A 80 -4.27 -6.34 3.57
CA ILE A 80 -3.72 -5.20 4.31
C ILE A 80 -4.77 -4.62 5.27
N LEU A 81 -6.01 -4.41 4.79
CA LEU A 81 -7.10 -3.86 5.61
C LEU A 81 -7.42 -4.77 6.81
N SER A 82 -7.47 -6.09 6.61
CA SER A 82 -7.69 -7.02 7.72
C SER A 82 -6.61 -6.89 8.79
N THR A 83 -5.36 -6.67 8.40
CA THR A 83 -4.25 -6.49 9.36
C THR A 83 -4.47 -5.25 10.24
N LEU A 84 -4.96 -4.15 9.67
CA LEU A 84 -5.26 -2.93 10.41
C LEU A 84 -6.45 -3.12 11.37
N THR A 85 -7.51 -3.79 10.93
CA THR A 85 -8.72 -4.00 11.74
C THR A 85 -8.50 -4.98 12.89
N TYR A 86 -7.78 -6.08 12.69
CA TYR A 86 -7.63 -7.11 13.72
C TYR A 86 -6.49 -6.86 14.72
N THR A 87 -5.50 -6.03 14.37
CA THR A 87 -4.30 -5.86 15.21
C THR A 87 -4.38 -4.63 16.12
N TYR A 88 -5.19 -3.63 15.76
CA TYR A 88 -5.19 -2.31 16.43
C TYR A 88 -6.59 -1.82 16.84
N THR A 89 -7.58 -2.71 16.84
CA THR A 89 -8.90 -2.48 17.46
C THR A 89 -9.00 -3.33 18.71
#